data_AF-A0A838HIE0-F1
#
_entry.id   AF-A0A838HIE0-F1
#
_cell.length_a   1.000
_cell.length_b   1.000
_cell.length_c   1.000
_cell.angle_alpha   90.00
_cell.angle_beta   90.00
_cell.angle_gamma   90.00
#
_symmetry.space_group_name_H-M   'P 1'
#
loop_
_entity.id
_entity.type
_entity.pdbx_description
1 polymer ?
#
loop_
_entity_poly.entity_id
_entity_poly.type
_entity_poly.pdbx_seq_one_letter_code
_entity_poly.pdbx_strand_id
1 'polypeptide(L)'
;MKSLKPIGKSIKEHLPEILDDWQASATECEPWHSLPREARLDNLPDVVSTLVDEALSARPSRTLRLAEVRTAAEHGEHRLQMGVQEDALFTEYGLLRIAITRFVRDHFPPPDAQRAVVRLSTSTTIALAASLWGYHRKELEGRGEWPKAVEQLADTWLARDPRN
;
A
#
# COMPACT_ATOMS: atom_id res chain seq x y z
N MET A 1 2.36 22.16 12.36
CA MET A 1 3.18 21.16 11.62
C MET A 1 3.21 21.54 10.14
N LYS A 2 4.36 21.41 9.47
CA LYS A 2 4.45 21.59 8.01
C LYS A 2 3.62 20.51 7.32
N SER A 3 2.93 20.91 6.25
CA SER A 3 2.13 20.01 5.41
C SER A 3 3.03 18.99 4.70
N LEU A 4 2.61 17.71 4.68
CA LEU A 4 3.27 16.65 3.91
C LEU A 4 2.68 16.48 2.50
N LYS A 5 1.67 17.30 2.13
CA LYS A 5 1.06 17.27 0.79
C LYS A 5 2.06 17.39 -0.36
N PRO A 6 3.12 18.24 -0.28
CA PRO A 6 4.11 18.31 -1.36
C PRO A 6 4.84 16.97 -1.58
N ILE A 7 5.13 16.23 -0.51
CA ILE A 7 5.74 14.90 -0.59
C ILE A 7 4.79 13.93 -1.28
N GLY A 8 3.51 13.90 -0.86
CA GLY A 8 2.52 13.01 -1.48
C GLY A 8 2.27 13.32 -2.95
N LYS A 9 2.29 14.61 -3.34
CA LYS A 9 2.25 15.01 -4.74
C LYS A 9 3.45 14.48 -5.51
N SER A 10 4.66 14.69 -5.00
CA SER A 10 5.90 14.27 -5.66
C SER A 10 6.02 12.76 -5.79
N ILE A 11 5.63 11.97 -4.77
CA ILE A 11 5.59 10.50 -4.86
C ILE A 11 4.68 10.07 -6.02
N LYS A 12 3.50 10.66 -6.17
CA LYS A 12 2.56 10.30 -7.25
C LYS A 12 3.07 10.72 -8.63
N GLU A 13 3.77 11.86 -8.73
CA GLU A 13 4.41 12.29 -9.98
C GLU A 13 5.58 11.39 -10.40
N HIS A 14 6.27 10.79 -9.44
CA HIS A 14 7.42 9.89 -9.66
C HIS A 14 7.07 8.43 -9.40
N LEU A 15 5.78 8.09 -9.45
CA LEU A 15 5.33 6.73 -9.21
C LEU A 15 5.99 5.70 -10.16
N PRO A 16 6.18 5.98 -11.46
CA PRO A 16 6.91 5.07 -12.33
C PRO A 16 8.36 4.77 -11.86
N GLU A 17 9.09 5.78 -11.38
CA GLU A 17 10.47 5.62 -10.88
C GLU A 17 10.51 4.75 -9.63
N ILE A 18 9.58 4.99 -8.69
CA ILE A 18 9.47 4.20 -7.44
C ILE A 18 9.13 2.74 -7.76
N LEU A 19 8.24 2.50 -8.72
CA LEU A 19 7.85 1.16 -9.13
C LEU A 19 8.95 0.46 -9.92
N ASP A 20 9.77 1.18 -10.67
CA ASP A 20 10.96 0.63 -11.33
C ASP A 20 12.02 0.21 -10.31
N ASP A 21 12.25 1.00 -9.26
CA ASP A 21 13.13 0.65 -8.13
C ASP A 21 12.63 -0.58 -7.37
N TRP A 22 11.32 -0.63 -7.10
CA TRP A 22 10.69 -1.82 -6.54
C TRP A 22 10.88 -3.04 -7.44
N GLN A 23 10.63 -2.88 -8.75
CA GLN A 23 10.67 -3.96 -9.72
C GLN A 23 12.07 -4.56 -9.85
N ALA A 24 13.12 -3.72 -9.82
CA ALA A 24 14.51 -4.16 -9.85
C ALA A 24 14.82 -5.10 -8.66
N SER A 25 14.31 -4.78 -7.48
CA SER A 25 14.47 -5.62 -6.29
C SER A 25 13.58 -6.88 -6.34
N ALA A 26 12.33 -6.73 -6.80
CA ALA A 26 11.37 -7.82 -6.85
C ALA A 26 11.83 -8.95 -7.76
N THR A 27 12.49 -8.65 -8.90
CA THR A 27 13.00 -9.68 -9.84
C THR A 27 14.05 -10.62 -9.28
N GLU A 28 14.60 -10.32 -8.11
CA GLU A 28 15.55 -11.18 -7.41
C GLU A 28 14.84 -12.28 -6.59
N CYS A 29 13.51 -12.23 -6.49
CA CYS A 29 12.69 -13.16 -5.71
C CYS A 29 11.57 -13.81 -6.55
N GLU A 30 11.28 -15.08 -6.27
CA GLU A 30 10.04 -15.71 -6.76
C GLU A 30 8.82 -15.17 -5.97
N PRO A 31 7.62 -15.12 -6.58
CA PRO A 31 7.30 -15.47 -7.97
C PRO A 31 7.57 -14.33 -8.97
N TRP A 32 8.02 -13.16 -8.50
CA TRP A 32 8.11 -11.94 -9.30
C TRP A 32 9.08 -12.07 -10.47
N HIS A 33 10.17 -12.81 -10.28
CA HIS A 33 11.12 -13.13 -11.35
C HIS A 33 10.41 -13.71 -12.60
N SER A 34 9.46 -14.61 -12.37
CA SER A 34 8.77 -15.39 -13.40
C SER A 34 7.58 -14.67 -14.05
N LEU A 35 7.12 -13.56 -13.47
CA LEU A 35 5.95 -12.83 -13.95
C LEU A 35 6.32 -11.75 -15.00
N PRO A 36 5.51 -11.60 -16.08
CA PRO A 36 5.59 -10.45 -16.97
C PRO A 36 5.51 -9.13 -16.21
N ARG A 37 6.13 -8.07 -16.73
CA ARG A 37 6.18 -6.76 -16.04
C ARG A 37 4.79 -6.24 -15.73
N GLU A 38 3.88 -6.36 -16.68
CA GLU A 38 2.50 -5.88 -16.58
C GLU A 38 1.76 -6.61 -15.46
N ALA A 39 1.94 -7.93 -15.35
CA ALA A 39 1.38 -8.75 -14.27
C ALA A 39 2.02 -8.46 -12.92
N ARG A 40 3.32 -8.08 -12.89
CA ARG A 40 3.98 -7.65 -11.65
C ARG A 40 3.44 -6.33 -11.13
N LEU A 41 3.22 -5.34 -11.99
CA LEU A 41 2.75 -4.04 -11.55
C LEU A 41 1.26 -4.08 -11.21
N ASP A 42 0.42 -4.63 -12.08
CA ASP A 42 -1.01 -4.82 -11.84
C ASP A 42 -1.68 -3.60 -11.14
N ASN A 43 -2.34 -3.80 -9.99
CA ASN A 43 -3.01 -2.77 -9.21
C ASN A 43 -2.08 -2.03 -8.23
N LEU A 44 -0.78 -2.39 -8.20
CA LEU A 44 0.21 -1.79 -7.30
C LEU A 44 0.31 -0.26 -7.44
N PRO A 45 0.26 0.35 -8.66
CA PRO A 45 0.22 1.81 -8.79
C PRO A 45 -0.95 2.46 -8.04
N ASP A 46 -2.13 1.87 -8.13
CA ASP A 46 -3.34 2.39 -7.47
C ASP A 46 -3.28 2.21 -5.96
N VAL A 47 -2.72 1.09 -5.49
CA VAL A 47 -2.41 0.87 -4.07
C VAL A 47 -1.48 1.98 -3.56
N VAL A 48 -0.40 2.28 -4.27
CA VAL A 48 0.54 3.34 -3.86
C VAL A 48 -0.13 4.71 -3.88
N SER A 49 -0.93 5.03 -4.89
CA SER A 49 -1.62 6.32 -4.95
C SER A 49 -2.58 6.51 -3.77
N THR A 50 -3.41 5.51 -3.46
CA THR A 50 -4.40 5.59 -2.38
C THR A 50 -3.76 5.60 -1.00
N LEU A 51 -2.71 4.80 -0.78
CA LEU A 51 -1.96 4.79 0.48
C LEU A 51 -1.27 6.14 0.74
N VAL A 52 -0.72 6.77 -0.31
CA VAL A 52 -0.09 8.09 -0.22
C VAL A 52 -1.13 9.18 0.10
N ASP A 53 -2.29 9.12 -0.55
CA ASP A 53 -3.38 10.05 -0.29
C ASP A 53 -3.87 9.98 1.15
N GLU A 54 -4.04 8.78 1.71
CA GLU A 54 -4.42 8.59 3.09
C GLU A 54 -3.31 9.03 4.05
N ALA A 55 -2.10 8.48 3.91
CA ALA A 55 -0.99 8.66 4.84
C ALA A 55 -0.52 10.11 4.94
N LEU A 56 -0.47 10.81 3.81
CA LEU A 56 0.08 12.17 3.73
C LEU A 56 -0.99 13.27 3.72
N SER A 57 -2.26 12.90 3.89
CA SER A 57 -3.32 13.85 4.18
C SER A 57 -3.06 14.61 5.49
N ALA A 58 -3.59 15.84 5.53
CA ALA A 58 -3.45 16.72 6.71
C ALA A 58 -4.24 16.21 7.92
N ARG A 59 -5.37 15.54 7.68
CA ARG A 59 -6.25 14.94 8.68
C ARG A 59 -6.68 13.56 8.20
N PRO A 60 -6.81 12.58 9.11
CA PRO A 60 -7.38 11.28 8.77
C PRO A 60 -8.76 11.45 8.13
N SER A 61 -9.03 10.62 7.14
CA SER A 61 -10.30 10.63 6.41
C SER A 61 -10.78 9.21 6.25
N ARG A 62 -11.97 8.90 6.79
CA ARG A 62 -12.59 7.59 6.61
C ARG A 62 -12.76 7.24 5.13
N THR A 63 -13.09 8.23 4.29
CA THR A 63 -13.23 8.04 2.85
C THR A 63 -11.91 7.62 2.20
N LEU A 64 -10.79 8.29 2.54
CA LEU A 64 -9.48 7.94 1.99
C LEU A 64 -9.01 6.58 2.51
N ARG A 65 -9.23 6.30 3.80
CA ARG A 65 -8.90 5.01 4.40
C ARG A 65 -9.70 3.85 3.81
N LEU A 66 -10.98 4.05 3.52
CA LEU A 66 -11.79 3.04 2.83
C LEU A 66 -11.32 2.82 1.38
N ALA A 67 -10.90 3.88 0.68
CA ALA A 67 -10.34 3.76 -0.65
C ALA A 67 -9.04 2.94 -0.62
N GLU A 68 -8.11 3.27 0.28
CA GLU A 68 -6.88 2.51 0.53
C GLU A 68 -7.16 1.02 0.79
N VAL A 69 -8.04 0.72 1.75
CA VAL A 69 -8.37 -0.67 2.12
C VAL A 69 -8.99 -1.42 0.94
N ARG A 70 -9.93 -0.82 0.20
CA ARG A 70 -10.59 -1.48 -0.93
C ARG A 70 -9.61 -1.77 -2.06
N THR A 71 -8.83 -0.77 -2.47
CA THR A 71 -7.83 -0.93 -3.54
C THR A 71 -6.77 -1.97 -3.18
N ALA A 72 -6.27 -1.96 -1.94
CA ALA A 72 -5.33 -2.98 -1.49
C ALA A 72 -5.96 -4.38 -1.41
N ALA A 73 -7.23 -4.49 -1.04
CA ALA A 73 -7.91 -5.78 -1.02
C ALA A 73 -8.20 -6.31 -2.44
N GLU A 74 -8.59 -5.45 -3.38
CA GLU A 74 -8.71 -5.82 -4.80
C GLU A 74 -7.38 -6.32 -5.37
N HIS A 75 -6.26 -5.68 -5.01
CA HIS A 75 -4.92 -6.15 -5.35
C HIS A 75 -4.63 -7.56 -4.80
N GLY A 76 -4.92 -7.82 -3.53
CA GLY A 76 -4.73 -9.14 -2.93
C GLY A 76 -5.59 -10.24 -3.57
N GLU A 77 -6.84 -9.92 -3.89
CA GLU A 77 -7.73 -10.83 -4.64
C GLU A 77 -7.14 -11.17 -6.02
N HIS A 78 -6.61 -10.16 -6.73
CA HIS A 78 -6.02 -10.38 -8.04
C HIS A 78 -4.74 -11.23 -7.97
N ARG A 79 -3.92 -11.05 -6.92
CA ARG A 79 -2.74 -11.91 -6.67
C ARG A 79 -3.11 -13.39 -6.54
N LEU A 80 -4.17 -13.71 -5.80
CA LEU A 80 -4.70 -15.08 -5.75
C LEU A 80 -5.09 -15.59 -7.15
N GLN A 81 -5.78 -14.77 -7.95
CA GLN A 81 -6.20 -15.14 -9.31
C GLN A 81 -5.01 -15.39 -10.25
N MET A 82 -3.86 -14.73 -10.02
CA MET A 82 -2.60 -14.98 -10.72
C MET A 82 -1.82 -16.20 -10.19
N GLY A 83 -2.30 -16.87 -9.14
CA GLY A 83 -1.60 -18.01 -8.51
C GLY A 83 -0.38 -17.61 -7.67
N VAL A 84 -0.24 -16.31 -7.36
CA VAL A 84 0.79 -15.82 -6.43
C VAL A 84 0.48 -16.36 -5.04
N GLN A 85 1.49 -16.89 -4.36
CA GLN A 85 1.34 -17.41 -3.00
C GLN A 85 1.15 -16.26 -2.00
N GLU A 86 0.38 -16.51 -0.94
CA GLU A 86 0.05 -15.51 0.09
C GLU A 86 1.30 -14.88 0.73
N ASP A 87 2.32 -15.70 1.00
CA ASP A 87 3.59 -15.26 1.61
C ASP A 87 4.37 -14.26 0.74
N ALA A 88 4.18 -14.32 -0.58
CA ALA A 88 4.78 -13.36 -1.50
C ALA A 88 4.26 -11.92 -1.28
N LEU A 89 3.05 -11.73 -0.76
CA LEU A 89 2.51 -10.40 -0.41
C LEU A 89 3.39 -9.70 0.64
N PHE A 90 3.92 -10.43 1.62
CA PHE A 90 4.80 -9.85 2.63
C PHE A 90 6.10 -9.33 2.00
N THR A 91 6.65 -10.08 1.05
CA THR A 91 7.84 -9.67 0.29
C THR A 91 7.55 -8.45 -0.57
N GLU A 92 6.44 -8.46 -1.31
CA GLU A 92 6.01 -7.33 -2.16
C GLU A 92 5.87 -6.02 -1.37
N TYR A 93 5.11 -6.05 -0.28
CA TYR A 93 4.89 -4.87 0.57
C TYR A 93 6.16 -4.45 1.32
N GLY A 94 7.02 -5.40 1.69
CA GLY A 94 8.34 -5.12 2.27
C GLY A 94 9.25 -4.36 1.30
N LEU A 95 9.35 -4.82 0.06
CA LEU A 95 10.10 -4.17 -1.01
C LEU A 95 9.50 -2.81 -1.36
N LEU A 96 8.17 -2.70 -1.42
CA LEU A 96 7.49 -1.45 -1.74
C LEU A 96 7.80 -0.38 -0.70
N ARG A 97 7.78 -0.75 0.59
CA ARG A 97 8.16 0.14 1.68
C ARG A 97 9.59 0.66 1.52
N ILE A 98 10.53 -0.20 1.11
CA ILE A 98 11.93 0.18 0.89
C ILE A 98 12.03 1.21 -0.24
N ALA A 99 11.42 0.93 -1.39
CA ALA A 99 11.45 1.82 -2.56
C ALA A 99 10.87 3.21 -2.24
N ILE A 100 9.68 3.26 -1.63
CA ILE A 100 9.06 4.52 -1.20
C ILE A 100 9.94 5.25 -0.18
N THR A 101 10.53 4.54 0.78
CA THR A 101 11.38 5.14 1.80
C THR A 101 12.65 5.73 1.21
N ARG A 102 13.28 5.04 0.26
CA ARG A 102 14.47 5.51 -0.47
C ARG A 102 14.15 6.80 -1.21
N PHE A 103 13.11 6.78 -2.06
CA PHE A 103 12.65 7.96 -2.79
C PHE A 103 12.43 9.16 -1.87
N VAL A 104 11.69 8.98 -0.76
CA VAL A 104 11.39 10.07 0.17
C VAL A 104 12.64 10.62 0.86
N ARG A 105 13.61 9.77 1.20
CA ARG A 105 14.86 10.20 1.84
C ARG A 105 15.79 10.95 0.89
N ASP A 106 15.80 10.56 -0.37
CA ASP A 106 16.70 11.15 -1.38
C ASP A 106 16.20 12.53 -1.86
N HIS A 107 14.88 12.76 -1.82
CA HIS A 107 14.25 13.95 -2.40
C HIS A 107 13.81 15.01 -1.38
N PHE A 108 13.78 14.71 -0.08
CA PHE A 108 13.24 15.61 0.93
C PHE A 108 14.15 15.81 2.15
N PRO A 109 14.10 17.00 2.79
CA PRO A 109 14.88 17.26 4.00
C PRO A 109 14.57 16.25 5.12
N PRO A 110 15.58 15.83 5.93
CA PRO A 110 15.42 14.76 6.91
C PRO A 110 14.21 14.90 7.86
N PRO A 111 13.88 16.09 8.42
CA PRO A 111 12.74 16.22 9.32
C PRO A 111 11.38 15.95 8.64
N ASP A 112 11.24 16.27 7.37
CA ASP A 112 10.01 16.08 6.61
C ASP A 112 9.94 14.65 6.05
N ALA A 113 11.08 14.13 5.56
CA ALA A 113 11.24 12.75 5.12
C ALA A 113 10.94 11.74 6.24
N GLN A 114 11.48 11.93 7.44
CA GLN A 114 11.25 11.03 8.57
C GLN A 114 9.76 10.94 8.95
N ARG A 115 9.06 12.07 9.01
CA ARG A 115 7.62 12.09 9.32
C ARG A 115 6.80 11.40 8.23
N ALA A 116 7.13 11.63 6.95
CA ALA A 116 6.47 10.97 5.84
C ALA A 116 6.71 9.45 5.86
N VAL A 117 7.94 9.00 6.07
CA VAL A 117 8.30 7.57 6.14
C VAL A 117 7.54 6.84 7.24
N VAL A 118 7.39 7.44 8.43
CA VAL A 118 6.61 6.81 9.51
C VAL A 118 5.16 6.64 9.10
N ARG A 119 4.52 7.67 8.54
CA ARG A 119 3.12 7.60 8.12
C ARG A 119 2.89 6.60 6.98
N LEU A 120 3.76 6.64 5.97
CA LEU A 120 3.73 5.72 4.84
C LEU A 120 3.95 4.29 5.30
N SER A 121 4.88 4.05 6.24
CA SER A 121 5.11 2.71 6.80
C SER A 121 3.87 2.16 7.50
N THR A 122 3.15 2.97 8.28
CA THR A 122 1.90 2.54 8.92
C THR A 122 0.85 2.17 7.88
N SER A 123 0.67 3.04 6.87
CA SER A 123 -0.28 2.82 5.78
C SER A 123 0.07 1.59 4.93
N THR A 124 1.36 1.32 4.67
CA THR A 124 1.80 0.09 4.01
C THR A 124 1.40 -1.17 4.81
N THR A 125 1.47 -1.13 6.14
CA THR A 125 0.99 -2.25 6.98
C THR A 125 -0.52 -2.44 6.89
N ILE A 126 -1.29 -1.35 6.81
CA ILE A 126 -2.75 -1.41 6.63
C ILE A 126 -3.09 -2.01 5.26
N ALA A 127 -2.42 -1.54 4.21
CA ALA A 127 -2.58 -2.04 2.86
C ALA A 127 -2.23 -3.55 2.77
N LEU A 128 -1.12 -4.01 3.38
CA LEU A 128 -0.80 -5.43 3.45
C LEU A 128 -1.93 -6.24 4.13
N ALA A 129 -2.44 -5.77 5.27
CA ALA A 129 -3.55 -6.44 5.97
C ALA A 129 -4.82 -6.51 5.11
N ALA A 130 -5.13 -5.43 4.39
CA ALA A 130 -6.25 -5.37 3.45
C ALA A 130 -6.06 -6.33 2.27
N SER A 131 -4.84 -6.41 1.71
CA SER A 131 -4.52 -7.37 0.65
C SER A 131 -4.65 -8.82 1.12
N LEU A 132 -4.23 -9.15 2.34
CA LEU A 132 -4.43 -10.50 2.89
C LEU A 132 -5.93 -10.85 3.00
N TRP A 133 -6.77 -9.88 3.38
CA TRP A 133 -8.22 -10.11 3.38
C TRP A 133 -8.81 -10.23 1.99
N GLY A 134 -8.31 -9.43 1.04
CA GLY A 134 -8.66 -9.56 -0.37
C GLY A 134 -8.27 -10.92 -0.95
N TYR A 135 -7.09 -11.42 -0.57
CA TYR A 135 -6.61 -12.74 -0.93
C TYR A 135 -7.58 -13.82 -0.44
N HIS A 136 -8.13 -13.69 0.78
CA HIS A 136 -9.15 -14.58 1.34
C HIS A 136 -10.60 -14.11 1.13
N ARG A 137 -10.86 -13.28 0.11
CA ARG A 137 -12.17 -12.65 -0.06
C ARG A 137 -13.28 -13.68 -0.24
N LYS A 138 -13.05 -14.73 -1.02
CA LYS A 138 -14.05 -15.78 -1.27
C LYS A 138 -14.47 -16.50 0.01
N GLU A 139 -13.54 -16.78 0.91
CA GLU A 139 -13.85 -17.37 2.22
C GLU A 139 -14.66 -16.41 3.09
N LEU A 140 -14.31 -15.12 3.10
CA LEU A 140 -15.03 -14.09 3.87
C LEU A 140 -16.43 -13.83 3.31
N GLU A 141 -16.61 -13.84 1.99
CA GLU A 141 -17.91 -13.72 1.33
C GLU A 141 -18.79 -14.95 1.61
N GLY A 142 -18.22 -16.15 1.58
CA GLY A 142 -18.93 -17.39 1.95
C GLY A 142 -19.48 -17.39 3.38
N ARG A 143 -18.90 -16.58 4.27
CA ARG A 143 -19.35 -16.37 5.66
C ARG A 143 -20.25 -15.14 5.84
N GLY A 144 -20.44 -14.32 4.80
CA GLY A 144 -21.13 -13.03 4.89
C GLY A 144 -20.37 -11.98 5.72
N GLU A 145 -19.06 -12.15 5.90
CA GLU A 145 -18.20 -11.30 6.73
C GLU A 145 -17.54 -10.18 5.93
N TRP A 146 -17.42 -10.34 4.61
CA TRP A 146 -16.63 -9.45 3.74
C TRP A 146 -16.92 -7.94 3.90
N PRO A 147 -18.17 -7.44 3.76
CA PRO A 147 -18.43 -6.00 3.89
C PRO A 147 -18.04 -5.45 5.26
N LYS A 148 -18.28 -6.24 6.33
CA LYS A 148 -17.97 -5.85 7.71
C LYS A 148 -16.47 -5.85 7.96
N ALA A 149 -15.74 -6.82 7.41
CA ALA A 149 -14.30 -6.89 7.53
C ALA A 149 -13.70 -5.56 7.02
N VAL A 150 -13.92 -5.22 5.74
CA VAL A 150 -13.40 -4.00 5.09
C VAL A 150 -13.65 -2.74 5.91
N GLU A 151 -14.89 -2.55 6.40
CA GLU A 151 -15.24 -1.40 7.24
C GLU A 151 -14.50 -1.42 8.59
N GLN A 152 -14.44 -2.58 9.25
CA GLN A 152 -13.77 -2.73 10.55
C GLN A 152 -12.28 -2.45 10.47
N LEU A 153 -11.58 -2.85 9.41
CA LEU A 153 -10.15 -2.51 9.25
C LEU A 153 -9.96 -1.02 9.08
N ALA A 154 -10.77 -0.39 8.22
CA ALA A 154 -10.72 1.05 8.03
C ALA A 154 -10.96 1.79 9.36
N ASP A 155 -12.00 1.40 10.10
CA ASP A 155 -12.41 2.06 11.34
C ASP A 155 -11.44 1.80 12.50
N THR A 156 -10.92 0.57 12.63
CA THR A 156 -9.94 0.21 13.68
C THR A 156 -8.67 1.04 13.56
N TRP A 157 -8.14 1.17 12.34
CA TRP A 157 -6.94 1.94 12.11
C TRP A 157 -7.20 3.45 12.10
N LEU A 158 -8.41 3.87 11.74
CA LEU A 158 -8.78 5.27 11.84
C LEU A 158 -8.81 5.70 13.31
N ALA A 159 -9.40 4.90 14.20
CA ALA A 159 -9.45 5.18 15.63
C ALA A 159 -8.07 5.24 16.31
N ARG A 160 -7.08 4.52 15.78
CA ARG A 160 -5.70 4.46 16.29
C ARG A 160 -4.77 5.49 15.68
N ASP A 161 -5.27 6.35 14.80
CA ASP A 161 -4.44 7.31 14.08
C ASP A 161 -3.96 8.43 15.02
N PRO A 162 -2.64 8.65 15.16
CA PRO A 162 -2.10 9.67 16.06
C PRO A 162 -2.37 11.11 15.60
N ARG A 163 -3.00 11.30 14.43
CA ARG A 163 -3.42 12.61 13.93
C ARG A 163 -4.84 13.01 14.40
N ASN A 164 -5.58 12.10 15.05
CA ASN A 164 -6.89 12.41 15.66
C ASN A 164 -6.77 13.26 16.91
#